data_AF-A0A6N2XUF2-F1
#
_entry.id   AF-A0A6N2XUF2-F1
#
_cell.length_a   1.000
_cell.length_b   1.000
_cell.length_c   1.000
_cell.angle_alpha   90.00
_cell.angle_beta   90.00
_cell.angle_gamma   90.00
#
_symmetry.space_group_name_H-M   'P 1'
#
loop_
_entity.id
_entity.type
_entity.pdbx_description
1 polymer ?
#
loop_
_entity_poly.entity_id
_entity_poly.type
_entity_poly.pdbx_seq_one_letter_code
_entity_poly.pdbx_strand_id
1 'polypeptide(L)'
;MLTTFFFALLVFWLMYQQWSSNLSVYMTGLGIPLRNYSFLWTLNAALIVVIQLFLNWFNEHVNGIRIIYQILFGLVMVAISFLILITARTYPFFVIAMIALTTGEATASPAIPALVNDLTPRAIKGRYQGFVNSWGSVGRALGPLFGGLVIDWFNYRSLFIIAAIGVLALVAILTAIWLKTRRDLIRYQ
;
A
#
# COMPACT_ATOMS: atom_id res chain seq x y z
N MET A 1 19.78 -0.27 -2.87
CA MET A 1 18.49 -0.40 -3.59
C MET A 1 17.57 -1.40 -2.89
N LEU A 2 17.96 -2.67 -2.78
CA LEU A 2 17.11 -3.72 -2.17
C LEU A 2 16.80 -3.47 -0.68
N THR A 3 17.77 -3.02 0.13
CA THR A 3 17.53 -2.67 1.55
C THR A 3 16.52 -1.54 1.71
N THR A 4 16.66 -0.47 0.92
CA THR A 4 15.70 0.65 0.88
C THR A 4 14.32 0.19 0.45
N PHE A 5 14.25 -0.76 -0.49
CA PHE A 5 13.01 -1.37 -0.95
C PHE A 5 12.34 -2.25 0.13
N PHE A 6 13.12 -2.95 0.96
CA PHE A 6 12.57 -3.71 2.09
C PHE A 6 12.07 -2.82 3.23
N PHE A 7 12.78 -1.72 3.50
CA PHE A 7 12.31 -0.72 4.47
C PHE A 7 11.00 -0.06 3.98
N ALA A 8 10.94 0.24 2.69
CA ALA A 8 9.73 0.69 2.01
C ALA A 8 8.53 -0.26 2.21
N LEU A 9 8.76 -1.56 2.06
CA LEU A 9 7.76 -2.60 2.34
C LEU A 9 7.27 -2.57 3.78
N LEU A 10 8.17 -2.41 4.75
CA LEU A 10 7.79 -2.27 6.16
C LEU A 10 6.88 -1.07 6.36
N VAL A 11 7.25 0.11 5.85
CA VAL A 11 6.46 1.34 6.00
C VAL A 11 5.09 1.18 5.33
N PHE A 12 5.04 0.60 4.13
CA PHE A 12 3.79 0.32 3.43
C PHE A 12 2.85 -0.53 4.29
N TRP A 13 3.33 -1.67 4.81
CA TRP A 13 2.51 -2.58 5.61
C TRP A 13 2.12 -1.98 6.97
N LEU A 14 3.02 -1.22 7.59
CA LEU A 14 2.76 -0.51 8.84
C LEU A 14 1.62 0.50 8.68
N MET A 15 1.60 1.26 7.57
CA MET A 15 0.51 2.19 7.28
C MET A 15 -0.76 1.45 6.81
N TYR A 16 -0.65 0.47 5.93
CA TYR A 16 -1.80 -0.32 5.47
C TYR A 16 -2.57 -0.95 6.64
N GLN A 17 -1.86 -1.47 7.65
CA GLN A 17 -2.46 -2.12 8.80
C GLN A 17 -3.37 -1.21 9.65
N GLN A 18 -3.33 0.11 9.45
CA GLN A 18 -4.28 1.03 10.09
C GLN A 18 -5.73 0.79 9.63
N TRP A 19 -5.92 0.29 8.40
CA TRP A 19 -7.23 -0.10 7.89
C TRP A 19 -7.82 -1.31 8.61
N SER A 20 -7.00 -2.31 8.96
CA SER A 20 -7.49 -3.53 9.61
C SER A 20 -7.66 -3.39 11.13
N SER A 21 -6.90 -2.49 11.75
CA SER A 21 -6.87 -2.29 13.19
C SER A 21 -7.75 -1.11 13.63
N ASN A 22 -7.26 0.11 13.42
CA ASN A 22 -7.79 1.32 14.03
C ASN A 22 -9.02 1.90 13.33
N LEU A 23 -9.22 1.62 12.04
CA LEU A 23 -10.34 2.18 11.30
C LEU A 23 -11.70 1.69 11.81
N SER A 24 -11.79 0.43 12.26
CA SER A 24 -13.03 -0.12 12.83
C SER A 24 -13.47 0.69 14.05
N VAL A 25 -12.54 0.96 14.97
CA VAL A 25 -12.76 1.75 16.18
C VAL A 25 -13.16 3.18 15.81
N TYR A 26 -12.45 3.81 14.87
CA TYR A 26 -12.79 5.15 14.39
C TYR A 26 -14.23 5.25 13.86
N MET A 27 -14.65 4.31 13.00
CA MET A 27 -16.01 4.29 12.45
C MET A 27 -17.05 4.10 13.54
N THR A 28 -16.83 3.17 14.47
CA THR A 28 -17.75 2.96 15.60
C THR A 28 -17.81 4.16 16.54
N GLY A 29 -16.71 4.87 16.74
CA GLY A 29 -16.65 6.12 17.50
C GLY A 29 -17.44 7.27 16.85
N LEU A 30 -17.70 7.20 15.54
CA LEU A 30 -18.59 8.13 14.82
C LEU A 30 -20.06 7.67 14.83
N GLY A 31 -20.40 6.59 15.55
CA GLY A 31 -21.73 6.00 15.56
C GLY A 31 -22.06 5.15 14.32
N ILE A 32 -21.08 4.85 13.47
CA ILE A 32 -21.28 3.97 12.31
C ILE A 32 -21.19 2.51 12.79
N PRO A 33 -22.19 1.65 12.54
CA PRO A 33 -22.20 0.27 13.02
C PRO A 33 -21.01 -0.55 12.51
N LEU A 34 -20.50 -1.48 13.34
CA LEU A 34 -19.41 -2.39 12.95
C LEU A 34 -19.72 -3.20 11.68
N ARG A 35 -20.99 -3.53 11.44
CA ARG A 35 -21.46 -4.19 10.21
C ARG A 35 -21.02 -3.44 8.95
N ASN A 36 -21.03 -2.11 8.98
CA ASN A 36 -20.63 -1.28 7.86
C ASN A 36 -19.11 -1.36 7.60
N TYR A 37 -18.29 -1.43 8.64
CA TYR A 37 -16.86 -1.70 8.50
C TYR A 37 -16.63 -3.09 7.87
N SER A 38 -17.36 -4.12 8.31
CA SER A 38 -17.26 -5.45 7.70
C SER A 38 -17.65 -5.45 6.22
N PHE A 39 -18.66 -4.68 5.83
CA PHE A 39 -19.04 -4.50 4.42
C PHE A 39 -17.94 -3.83 3.58
N LEU A 40 -17.13 -2.93 4.15
CA LEU A 40 -15.97 -2.38 3.42
C LEU A 40 -14.99 -3.48 3.03
N TRP A 41 -14.69 -4.42 3.94
CA TRP A 41 -13.80 -5.55 3.63
C TRP A 41 -14.40 -6.52 2.62
N THR A 42 -15.71 -6.73 2.65
CA THR A 42 -16.41 -7.49 1.59
C THR A 42 -16.29 -6.78 0.23
N LEU A 43 -16.47 -5.45 0.21
CA LEU A 43 -16.30 -4.64 -0.98
C LEU A 43 -14.86 -4.72 -1.50
N ASN A 44 -13.85 -4.63 -0.63
CA ASN A 44 -12.45 -4.79 -0.99
C ASN A 44 -12.19 -6.14 -1.66
N ALA A 45 -12.65 -7.26 -1.09
CA ALA A 45 -12.47 -8.58 -1.70
C ALA A 45 -13.08 -8.66 -3.11
N ALA A 46 -14.30 -8.14 -3.31
CA ALA A 46 -14.95 -8.11 -4.62
C ALA A 46 -14.21 -7.21 -5.62
N LEU A 47 -13.78 -6.02 -5.17
CA LEU A 47 -13.05 -5.08 -6.01
C LEU A 47 -11.66 -5.61 -6.41
N ILE A 48 -10.95 -6.32 -5.52
CA ILE A 48 -9.66 -6.95 -5.86
C ILE A 48 -9.83 -7.86 -7.07
N VAL A 49 -10.86 -8.71 -7.09
CA VAL A 49 -11.11 -9.64 -8.21
C VAL A 49 -11.35 -8.85 -9.50
N VAL A 50 -12.24 -7.87 -9.48
CA VAL A 50 -12.57 -7.05 -10.67
C VAL A 50 -11.35 -6.30 -11.18
N ILE A 51 -10.60 -5.66 -10.29
CA ILE A 51 -9.41 -4.88 -10.62
C ILE A 51 -8.31 -5.79 -11.16
N GLN A 52 -8.08 -6.98 -10.57
CA GLN A 52 -7.07 -7.91 -11.06
C GLN A 52 -7.43 -8.50 -12.43
N LEU A 53 -8.70 -8.81 -12.70
CA LEU A 53 -9.12 -9.24 -14.04
C LEU A 53 -8.77 -8.17 -15.10
N PHE A 54 -9.09 -6.90 -14.80
CA PHE A 54 -8.75 -5.80 -15.68
C PHE A 54 -7.23 -5.58 -15.80
N LEU A 55 -6.50 -5.60 -14.69
CA LEU A 55 -5.05 -5.39 -14.66
C LEU A 55 -4.30 -6.49 -15.42
N ASN A 56 -4.70 -7.76 -15.27
CA ASN A 56 -4.08 -8.87 -15.98
C ASN A 56 -4.32 -8.73 -17.48
N TRP A 57 -5.56 -8.48 -17.90
CA TRP A 57 -5.88 -8.20 -19.30
C TRP A 57 -5.06 -7.02 -19.84
N PHE A 58 -5.00 -5.92 -19.09
CA PHE A 58 -4.24 -4.73 -19.47
C PHE A 58 -2.74 -5.00 -19.61
N ASN A 59 -2.16 -5.77 -18.70
CA ASN A 59 -0.75 -6.15 -18.73
C ASN A 59 -0.41 -7.08 -19.90
N GLU A 60 -1.34 -7.92 -20.35
CA GLU A 60 -1.16 -8.78 -21.54
C GLU A 60 -1.24 -8.00 -22.86
N HIS A 61 -2.08 -6.97 -22.92
CA HIS A 61 -2.34 -6.23 -24.17
C HIS A 61 -1.50 -4.96 -24.32
N VAL A 62 -0.96 -4.41 -23.22
CA VAL A 62 -0.16 -3.18 -23.23
C VAL A 62 1.31 -3.50 -22.97
N ASN A 63 2.05 -3.60 -24.06
CA ASN A 63 3.50 -3.82 -24.01
C ASN A 63 4.24 -2.59 -23.47
N GLY A 64 5.24 -2.83 -22.61
CA GLY A 64 6.22 -1.80 -22.21
C GLY A 64 5.94 -1.08 -20.90
N ILE A 65 4.84 -1.37 -20.20
CA ILE A 65 4.62 -0.86 -18.84
C ILE A 65 5.55 -1.58 -17.87
N ARG A 66 6.47 -0.82 -17.29
CA ARG A 66 7.37 -1.35 -16.26
C ARG A 66 6.61 -1.55 -14.97
N ILE A 67 6.81 -2.70 -14.34
CA ILE A 67 6.17 -3.09 -13.07
C ILE A 67 6.32 -2.06 -11.96
N ILE A 68 7.40 -1.28 -11.96
CA ILE A 68 7.61 -0.17 -11.01
C ILE A 68 6.52 0.91 -11.10
N TYR A 69 5.96 1.18 -12.28
CA TYR A 69 4.88 2.16 -12.42
C TYR A 69 3.58 1.68 -11.79
N GLN A 70 3.32 0.36 -11.83
CA GLN A 70 2.19 -0.26 -11.14
C GLN A 70 2.33 -0.13 -9.61
N ILE A 71 3.55 -0.35 -9.09
CA ILE A 71 3.86 -0.16 -7.67
C ILE A 71 3.65 1.31 -7.27
N LEU A 72 4.21 2.26 -8.03
CA LEU A 72 4.09 3.69 -7.71
C LEU A 72 2.63 4.16 -7.77
N PHE A 73 1.88 3.77 -8.80
CA PHE A 73 0.45 4.07 -8.90
C PHE A 73 -0.32 3.48 -7.71
N GLY A 74 -0.06 2.22 -7.37
CA GLY A 74 -0.75 1.58 -6.27
C GLY A 74 -0.48 2.27 -4.93
N LEU A 75 0.78 2.64 -4.66
CA LEU A 75 1.14 3.40 -3.46
C LEU A 75 0.49 4.79 -3.42
N VAL A 76 0.38 5.50 -4.54
CA VAL A 76 -0.34 6.78 -4.61
C VAL A 76 -1.81 6.58 -4.27
N MET A 77 -2.46 5.53 -4.78
CA MET A 77 -3.85 5.22 -4.46
C MET A 77 -4.06 4.88 -2.98
N VAL A 78 -3.11 4.17 -2.37
CA VAL A 78 -3.12 3.96 -0.90
C VAL A 78 -2.97 5.28 -0.15
N ALA A 79 -2.08 6.18 -0.57
CA ALA A 79 -1.96 7.50 0.05
C ALA A 79 -3.26 8.31 -0.08
N ILE A 80 -3.90 8.29 -1.26
CA ILE A 80 -5.21 8.92 -1.50
C ILE A 80 -6.26 8.36 -0.54
N SER A 81 -6.27 7.05 -0.27
CA SER A 81 -7.19 6.46 0.70
C SER A 81 -7.08 7.11 2.09
N PHE A 82 -5.85 7.34 2.57
CA PHE A 82 -5.61 8.01 3.85
C PHE A 82 -5.94 9.50 3.80
N LEU A 83 -5.67 10.18 2.68
CA LEU A 83 -6.05 11.59 2.50
C LEU A 83 -7.57 11.78 2.59
N ILE A 84 -8.36 10.86 2.02
CA ILE A 84 -9.82 10.87 2.15
C ILE A 84 -10.25 10.65 3.60
N LEU A 85 -9.58 9.75 4.33
CA LEU A 85 -9.90 9.47 5.74
C LEU A 85 -9.71 10.67 6.68
N ILE A 86 -8.85 11.64 6.35
CA ILE A 86 -8.64 12.87 7.13
C ILE A 86 -9.97 13.63 7.34
N THR A 87 -10.84 13.63 6.34
CA THR A 87 -12.13 14.34 6.35
C THR A 87 -13.34 13.41 6.40
N ALA A 88 -13.14 12.09 6.38
CA ALA A 88 -14.22 11.10 6.39
C ALA A 88 -14.99 11.12 7.73
N ARG A 89 -16.26 11.51 7.66
CA ARG A 89 -17.21 11.50 8.80
C ARG A 89 -18.47 10.69 8.55
N THR A 90 -18.76 10.34 7.30
CA THR A 90 -19.96 9.59 6.90
C THR A 90 -19.58 8.34 6.12
N TYR A 91 -20.42 7.31 6.18
CA TYR A 91 -20.16 6.01 5.54
C TYR A 91 -19.73 6.09 4.06
N PRO A 92 -20.33 6.94 3.19
CA PRO A 92 -19.89 7.06 1.80
C PRO A 92 -18.42 7.47 1.62
N PHE A 93 -17.87 8.34 2.48
CA PHE A 93 -16.44 8.69 2.40
C PHE A 93 -15.54 7.50 2.70
N PHE A 94 -15.92 6.62 3.63
CA PHE A 94 -15.19 5.39 3.91
C PHE A 94 -15.25 4.40 2.74
N VAL A 95 -16.38 4.34 2.02
CA VAL A 95 -16.50 3.55 0.79
C VAL A 95 -15.56 4.07 -0.29
N ILE A 96 -15.52 5.39 -0.53
CA ILE A 96 -14.61 6.00 -1.51
C ILE A 96 -13.14 5.76 -1.12
N ALA A 97 -12.81 5.91 0.17
CA ALA A 97 -11.49 5.62 0.68
C ALA A 97 -11.12 4.13 0.50
N MET A 98 -12.07 3.21 0.70
CA MET A 98 -11.86 1.78 0.52
C MET A 98 -11.64 1.41 -0.94
N ILE A 99 -12.36 2.05 -1.87
CA ILE A 99 -12.12 1.89 -3.31
C ILE A 99 -10.69 2.32 -3.64
N ALA A 100 -10.25 3.49 -3.15
CA ALA A 100 -8.89 3.97 -3.38
C ALA A 100 -7.82 3.03 -2.79
N LEU A 101 -8.01 2.58 -1.55
CA LEU A 101 -7.13 1.59 -0.91
C LEU A 101 -7.05 0.32 -1.76
N THR A 102 -8.21 -0.20 -2.17
CA THR A 102 -8.30 -1.48 -2.87
C THR A 102 -7.66 -1.42 -4.24
N THR A 103 -7.85 -0.33 -4.99
CA THR A 103 -7.10 -0.10 -6.23
C THR A 103 -5.60 -0.06 -5.98
N GLY A 104 -5.18 0.61 -4.90
CA GLY A 104 -3.78 0.64 -4.51
C GLY A 104 -3.20 -0.75 -4.21
N GLU A 105 -3.89 -1.50 -3.38
CA GLU A 105 -3.53 -2.84 -2.93
C GLU A 105 -3.52 -3.84 -4.09
N ALA A 106 -4.59 -3.91 -4.88
CA ALA A 106 -4.72 -4.85 -5.98
C ALA A 106 -3.64 -4.68 -7.04
N THR A 107 -3.09 -3.45 -7.15
CA THR A 107 -2.03 -3.13 -8.11
C THR A 107 -0.62 -3.32 -7.53
N ALA A 108 -0.34 -2.78 -6.34
CA ALA A 108 1.01 -2.82 -5.76
C ALA A 108 1.37 -4.17 -5.14
N SER A 109 0.44 -4.82 -4.43
CA SER A 109 0.70 -6.04 -3.67
C SER A 109 1.22 -7.21 -4.52
N PRO A 110 0.69 -7.50 -5.73
CA PRO A 110 1.27 -8.53 -6.60
C PRO A 110 2.52 -8.03 -7.36
N ALA A 111 2.61 -6.74 -7.66
CA ALA A 111 3.72 -6.16 -8.41
C ALA A 111 5.05 -6.16 -7.62
N ILE A 112 4.99 -5.97 -6.30
CA ILE A 112 6.18 -5.97 -5.43
C ILE A 112 6.93 -7.32 -5.43
N PRO A 113 6.33 -8.47 -5.08
CA PRO A 113 7.02 -9.75 -5.10
C PRO A 113 7.47 -10.16 -6.51
N ALA A 114 6.72 -9.79 -7.55
CA ALA A 114 7.11 -9.99 -8.94
C ALA A 114 8.37 -9.18 -9.32
N LEU A 115 8.44 -7.90 -8.94
CA LEU A 115 9.65 -7.09 -9.17
C LEU A 115 10.86 -7.67 -8.43
N VAL A 116 10.69 -8.12 -7.18
CA VAL A 116 11.78 -8.76 -6.43
C VAL A 116 12.22 -10.07 -7.10
N ASN A 117 11.27 -10.86 -7.62
CA ASN A 117 11.57 -12.07 -8.38
C ASN A 117 12.40 -11.79 -9.64
N ASP A 118 12.11 -10.70 -10.35
CA ASP A 118 12.80 -10.33 -11.59
C ASP A 118 14.20 -9.78 -11.33
N LEU A 119 14.37 -9.05 -10.23
CA LEU A 119 15.67 -8.47 -9.83
C LEU A 119 16.61 -9.47 -9.15
N THR A 120 16.12 -10.66 -8.77
CA THR A 120 16.89 -11.60 -7.96
C THR A 120 17.40 -12.80 -8.78
N PRO A 121 18.71 -13.11 -8.73
CA PRO A 121 19.27 -14.32 -9.36
C PRO A 121 18.59 -15.60 -8.86
N ARG A 122 18.39 -16.57 -9.77
CA ARG A 122 17.66 -17.84 -9.48
C ARG A 122 18.13 -18.53 -8.20
N ALA A 123 19.44 -18.57 -7.95
CA ALA A 123 20.04 -19.25 -6.79
C ALA A 123 19.59 -18.70 -5.43
N ILE A 124 19.16 -17.44 -5.35
CA ILE A 124 18.81 -16.77 -4.08
C ILE A 124 17.39 -16.20 -4.05
N LYS A 125 16.53 -16.55 -5.03
CA LYS A 125 15.14 -16.05 -5.12
C LYS A 125 14.33 -16.34 -3.85
N GLY A 126 14.41 -17.57 -3.32
CA GLY A 126 13.69 -17.95 -2.11
C GLY A 126 14.06 -17.07 -0.91
N ARG A 127 15.34 -16.71 -0.76
CA ARG A 127 15.81 -15.83 0.31
C ARG A 127 15.20 -14.43 0.22
N TYR A 128 15.16 -13.84 -0.98
CA TYR A 128 14.62 -12.50 -1.17
C TYR A 128 13.09 -12.45 -1.07
N GLN A 129 12.39 -13.51 -1.51
CA GLN A 129 10.95 -13.64 -1.23
C GLN A 129 10.67 -13.83 0.26
N GLY A 130 11.53 -14.58 0.96
CA GLY A 130 11.53 -14.64 2.42
C GLY A 130 11.62 -13.26 3.05
N PHE A 131 12.53 -12.40 2.58
CA PHE A 131 12.61 -11.02 3.05
C PHE A 131 11.36 -10.20 2.76
N VAL A 132 10.75 -10.29 1.57
CA VAL A 132 9.47 -9.61 1.28
C VAL A 132 8.42 -9.95 2.34
N ASN A 133 8.30 -11.24 2.66
CA ASN A 133 7.35 -11.72 3.67
C ASN A 133 7.72 -11.28 5.08
N SER A 134 8.99 -11.42 5.49
CA SER A 134 9.46 -11.05 6.83
C SER A 134 9.25 -9.57 7.12
N TRP A 135 9.69 -8.68 6.21
CA TRP A 135 9.53 -7.24 6.39
C TRP A 135 8.06 -6.82 6.37
N GLY A 136 7.24 -7.44 5.52
CA GLY A 136 5.79 -7.20 5.53
C GLY A 136 5.12 -7.66 6.83
N SER A 137 5.52 -8.80 7.37
CA SER A 137 5.01 -9.28 8.66
C SER A 137 5.43 -8.40 9.83
N VAL A 138 6.66 -7.88 9.84
CA VAL A 138 7.09 -6.89 10.84
C VAL A 138 6.23 -5.63 10.76
N GLY A 139 5.99 -5.10 9.55
CA GLY A 139 5.11 -3.94 9.36
C GLY A 139 3.69 -4.18 9.89
N ARG A 140 3.09 -5.34 9.56
CA ARG A 140 1.76 -5.73 10.06
C ARG A 140 1.72 -5.94 11.57
N ALA A 141 2.77 -6.47 12.17
CA ALA A 141 2.84 -6.69 13.61
C ALA A 141 2.95 -5.36 14.39
N LEU A 142 3.75 -4.42 13.88
CA LEU A 142 3.97 -3.13 14.53
C LEU A 142 2.88 -2.10 14.21
N GLY A 143 2.13 -2.29 13.13
CA GLY A 143 1.09 -1.37 12.67
C GLY A 143 0.07 -0.97 13.75
N PRO A 144 -0.62 -1.92 14.43
CA PRO A 144 -1.65 -1.57 15.41
C PRO A 144 -1.06 -0.81 16.60
N LEU A 145 0.12 -1.21 17.09
CA LEU A 145 0.82 -0.54 18.18
C LEU A 145 1.20 0.89 17.79
N PHE A 146 1.80 1.08 16.61
CA PHE A 146 2.12 2.40 16.08
C PHE A 146 0.88 3.28 16.01
N GLY A 147 -0.20 2.76 15.44
CA GLY A 147 -1.44 3.52 15.28
C GLY A 147 -2.08 3.89 16.61
N GLY A 148 -2.13 2.95 17.56
CA GLY A 148 -2.65 3.17 18.91
C GLY A 148 -1.89 4.28 19.63
N LEU A 149 -0.55 4.23 19.64
CA LEU A 149 0.28 5.28 20.26
C LEU A 149 0.04 6.66 19.65
N VAL A 150 -0.09 6.74 18.32
CA VAL A 150 -0.38 8.00 17.63
C VAL A 150 -1.78 8.53 17.97
N ILE A 151 -2.77 7.64 18.08
CA ILE A 151 -4.14 8.02 18.45
C ILE A 151 -4.17 8.50 19.91
N ASP A 152 -3.51 7.80 20.83
CA ASP A 152 -3.50 8.10 22.26
C ASP A 152 -2.81 9.44 22.57
N TRP A 153 -1.69 9.74 21.89
CA TRP A 153 -0.96 10.99 22.11
C TRP A 153 -1.51 12.16 21.30
N PHE A 154 -2.18 11.88 20.18
CA PHE A 154 -2.73 12.89 19.30
C PHE A 154 -4.21 12.64 19.03
N ASN A 155 -4.53 11.95 17.92
CA ASN A 155 -5.89 11.59 17.49
C ASN A 155 -5.84 10.84 16.14
N TYR A 156 -7.00 10.33 15.70
CA TYR A 156 -7.17 9.68 14.40
C TYR A 156 -6.81 10.56 13.19
N ARG A 157 -7.08 11.87 13.24
CA ARG A 157 -6.76 12.76 12.12
C ARG A 157 -5.24 12.84 11.92
N SER A 158 -4.47 12.94 12.99
CA SER A 158 -3.01 12.89 12.95
C SER A 158 -2.50 11.55 12.41
N LEU A 159 -3.10 10.43 12.83
CA LEU A 159 -2.76 9.11 12.30
C LEU A 159 -2.93 9.04 10.77
N PHE A 160 -4.06 9.52 10.24
CA PHE A 160 -4.32 9.50 8.81
C PHE A 160 -3.37 10.42 8.03
N ILE A 161 -3.03 11.59 8.57
CA ILE A 161 -2.03 12.50 7.97
C ILE A 161 -0.65 11.81 7.93
N ILE A 162 -0.22 11.22 9.05
CA ILE A 162 1.08 10.54 9.13
C ILE A 162 1.13 9.35 8.16
N ALA A 163 0.05 8.58 8.05
CA ALA A 163 -0.03 7.48 7.10
C ALA A 163 0.03 7.97 5.64
N ALA A 164 -0.73 9.01 5.29
CA ALA A 164 -0.70 9.60 3.95
C ALA A 164 0.71 10.13 3.59
N ILE A 165 1.32 10.92 4.48
CA ILE A 165 2.66 11.47 4.28
C ILE A 165 3.71 10.35 4.22
N GLY A 166 3.63 9.35 5.08
CA GLY A 166 4.55 8.20 5.09
C GLY A 166 4.53 7.43 3.77
N VAL A 167 3.35 7.18 3.22
CA VAL A 167 3.20 6.52 1.91
C VAL A 167 3.65 7.42 0.76
N LEU A 168 3.37 8.73 0.80
CA LEU A 168 3.86 9.67 -0.22
C LEU A 168 5.37 9.84 -0.20
N ALA A 169 5.98 9.90 0.99
CA ALA A 169 7.43 9.92 1.15
C ALA A 169 8.06 8.67 0.53
N LEU A 170 7.40 7.51 0.71
CA LEU A 170 7.81 6.28 0.06
C LEU A 170 7.74 6.37 -1.48
N VAL A 171 6.65 6.89 -2.03
CA VAL A 171 6.51 7.13 -3.48
C VAL A 171 7.65 8.01 -4.00
N ALA A 172 7.97 9.10 -3.30
CA ALA A 172 9.05 10.01 -3.66
C ALA A 172 10.42 9.31 -3.64
N ILE A 173 10.73 8.54 -2.59
CA ILE A 173 11.98 7.79 -2.46
C ILE A 173 12.12 6.77 -3.59
N LEU A 174 11.09 5.95 -3.84
CA LEU A 174 11.12 4.94 -4.90
C LEU A 174 11.25 5.57 -6.28
N THR A 175 10.58 6.69 -6.53
CA THR A 175 10.69 7.44 -7.78
C THR A 175 12.10 7.99 -7.97
N ALA A 176 12.71 8.58 -6.93
CA ALA A 176 14.07 9.10 -6.99
C ALA A 176 15.09 8.00 -7.29
N ILE A 177 14.97 6.85 -6.61
CA ILE A 177 15.83 5.67 -6.85
C ILE A 177 15.66 5.16 -8.28
N TRP A 178 14.41 5.07 -8.74
CA TRP A 178 14.10 4.62 -10.10
C TRP A 178 14.71 5.53 -11.17
N LEU A 179 14.53 6.85 -11.03
CA LEU A 179 15.08 7.82 -11.96
C LEU A 179 16.60 7.81 -11.99
N LYS A 180 17.27 7.65 -10.85
CA LYS A 180 18.73 7.52 -10.77
C LYS A 180 19.19 6.26 -11.51
N THR A 181 18.60 5.11 -11.19
CA THR A 181 18.95 3.82 -11.80
C THR A 181 18.72 3.84 -13.31
N ARG A 182 17.62 4.45 -13.78
CA ARG A 182 17.33 4.60 -15.21
C ARG A 182 18.37 5.47 -15.93
N ARG A 183 18.83 6.56 -15.32
CA ARG A 183 19.86 7.43 -15.91
C ARG A 183 21.20 6.71 -16.03
N ASP A 184 21.58 5.94 -15.01
CA ASP A 184 22.83 5.19 -15.04
C ASP A 184 22.82 4.15 -16.17
N LEU A 185 21.70 3.43 -16.37
CA LEU A 185 21.56 2.47 -17.46
C LEU A 185 21.66 3.09 -18.87
N ILE A 186 21.14 4.30 -19.06
CA ILE A 186 21.21 5.01 -20.35
C ILE A 186 22.64 5.50 -20.63
N ARG A 187 23.45 5.79 -19.60
CA ARG A 187 24.84 6.24 -19.77
C ARG A 187 25.82 5.14 -20.19
N TYR A 188 25.44 3.87 -20.04
CA TYR A 188 26.26 2.70 -20.41
C TYR A 188 25.80 2.03 -21.72
N GLN A 189 24.81 2.61 -22.41
CA GLN A 189 24.39 2.24 -23.78
C GLN A 189 24.91 3.28 -24.76
#